data_AF-R6MS98-F1
#
_entry.id   AF-R6MS98-F1
#
_cell.length_a   1.000
_cell.length_b   1.000
_cell.length_c   1.000
_cell.angle_alpha   90.00
_cell.angle_beta   90.00
_cell.angle_gamma   90.00
#
_symmetry.space_group_name_H-M   'P 1'
#
loop_
_entity.id
_entity.type
_entity.pdbx_description
1 polymer ?
#
loop_
_entity_poly.entity_id
_entity_poly.type
_entity_poly.pdbx_seq_one_letter_code
_entity_poly.pdbx_strand_id
1 'polypeptide(L)'
;MLTERLHKRQAEKEELETQLAIENNKKICLSEAQILAFLDYVCEMPFDDFNKRRAIINIFVQSIYLYDDHFTLIINASKKPLSIDNIPLDDIEEAFEGENTETEGCSSLMTPAPPL
;
A
#
# COMPACT_ATOMS: atom_id res chain seq x y z
N MET A 1 -0.42 30.61 39.06
CA MET A 1 0.92 30.45 39.68
C MET A 1 1.78 29.46 38.87
N LEU A 2 3.11 29.45 39.04
CA LEU A 2 4.02 28.57 38.28
C LEU A 2 3.72 27.06 38.46
N THR A 3 3.26 26.69 39.65
CA THR A 3 2.89 25.33 40.07
C THR A 3 1.68 24.77 39.31
N GLU A 4 0.62 25.56 39.10
CA GLU A 4 -0.56 25.13 38.33
C GLU A 4 -0.20 24.83 36.87
N ARG A 5 0.67 25.65 36.27
CA ARG A 5 1.17 25.45 34.91
C ARG A 5 2.08 24.21 34.81
N LEU A 6 2.78 23.87 35.88
CA LEU A 6 3.57 22.63 35.97
C LEU A 6 2.66 21.41 36.04
N HIS A 7 1.64 21.41 36.91
CA HIS A 7 0.67 20.32 37.01
C HIS A 7 -0.08 20.10 35.70
N LYS A 8 -0.50 21.19 35.02
CA LYS A 8 -1.14 21.09 33.71
C LYS A 8 -0.24 20.40 32.68
N ARG A 9 1.04 20.81 32.59
CA ARG A 9 2.00 20.16 31.66
C ARG A 9 2.31 18.71 32.03
N GLN A 10 2.29 18.37 33.32
CA GLN A 10 2.49 16.99 33.76
C GLN A 10 1.31 16.09 33.36
N ALA A 11 0.07 16.57 33.51
CA ALA A 11 -1.12 15.86 33.07
C ALA A 11 -1.16 15.68 31.54
N GLU A 12 -0.84 16.73 30.78
CA GLU A 12 -0.73 16.67 29.31
C GLU A 12 0.35 15.67 28.86
N LYS A 13 1.48 15.63 29.57
CA LYS A 13 2.56 14.67 29.28
C LYS A 13 2.08 13.23 29.51
N GLU A 14 1.43 12.96 30.65
CA GLU A 14 0.91 11.63 30.97
C GLU A 14 -0.12 11.17 29.93
N GLU A 15 -1.02 12.07 29.50
CA GLU A 15 -1.97 11.77 28.43
C GLU A 15 -1.26 11.43 27.12
N LEU A 16 -0.27 12.22 26.69
CA LEU A 16 0.49 11.95 25.47
C LEU A 16 1.29 10.64 25.55
N GLU A 17 1.87 10.31 26.71
CA GLU A 17 2.59 9.05 26.91
C GLU A 17 1.63 7.84 26.81
N THR A 18 0.41 7.96 27.32
CA THR A 18 -0.60 6.90 27.15
C THR A 18 -1.01 6.71 25.69
N GLN A 19 -1.24 7.81 24.95
CA GLN A 19 -1.56 7.74 23.51
C GLN A 19 -0.41 7.14 22.71
N LEU A 20 0.83 7.52 23.01
CA LEU A 20 2.03 6.99 22.36
C LEU A 20 2.20 5.49 22.62
N ALA A 21 1.90 5.02 23.84
CA ALA A 21 1.90 3.59 24.14
C ALA A 21 0.83 2.83 23.35
N ILE A 22 -0.37 3.39 23.19
CA ILE A 22 -1.43 2.80 22.36
C ILE A 22 -0.98 2.68 20.90
N GLU A 23 -0.45 3.76 20.32
CA GLU A 23 -0.01 3.77 18.92
C GLU A 23 1.20 2.85 18.69
N ASN A 24 2.15 2.77 19.63
CA ASN A 24 3.26 1.84 19.50
C ASN A 24 2.83 0.38 19.60
N ASN A 25 1.81 0.06 20.41
CA ASN A 25 1.25 -1.30 20.45
C ASN A 25 0.49 -1.68 19.17
N LYS A 26 0.01 -0.69 18.39
CA LYS A 26 -0.59 -0.94 17.07
C LYS A 26 0.44 -1.21 15.97
N LYS A 27 1.71 -0.86 16.19
CA LYS A 27 2.77 -1.13 15.21
C LYS A 27 3.08 -2.61 15.20
N ILE A 28 2.88 -3.24 14.05
CA ILE A 28 3.32 -4.60 13.80
C ILE A 28 4.84 -4.56 13.59
N CYS A 29 5.58 -5.05 14.58
CA CYS A 29 7.02 -5.23 14.49
C CYS A 29 7.32 -6.65 13.97
N LEU A 30 7.56 -6.78 12.67
CA LEU A 30 7.99 -8.04 12.07
C LEU A 30 9.51 -8.19 12.15
N SER A 31 9.99 -9.38 12.48
CA SER A 31 11.41 -9.70 12.38
C SER A 31 11.81 -9.98 10.94
N GLU A 32 13.09 -9.85 10.62
CA GLU A 32 13.63 -10.17 9.29
C GLU A 32 13.28 -11.60 8.87
N ALA A 33 13.41 -12.56 9.78
CA ALA A 33 13.05 -13.96 9.51
C ALA A 33 11.56 -14.14 9.20
N GLN A 34 10.66 -13.39 9.86
CA GLN A 34 9.23 -13.42 9.57
C GLN A 34 8.92 -12.81 8.20
N ILE A 35 9.59 -11.71 7.84
CA ILE A 35 9.46 -11.08 6.53
C ILE A 35 9.92 -12.05 5.43
N LEU A 36 11.10 -12.66 5.59
CA LEU A 36 11.62 -13.63 4.64
C LEU A 36 10.68 -14.82 4.48
N ALA A 37 10.25 -15.45 5.58
CA ALA A 37 9.33 -16.58 5.53
C ALA A 37 8.00 -16.23 4.83
N PHE A 38 7.49 -15.00 5.03
CA PHE A 38 6.29 -14.54 4.34
C PHE A 38 6.52 -14.33 2.84
N LEU A 39 7.65 -13.73 2.44
CA LEU A 39 7.98 -13.56 1.02
C LEU A 39 8.19 -14.91 0.33
N ASP A 40 8.87 -15.86 0.98
CA ASP A 40 9.03 -17.23 0.50
C ASP A 40 7.65 -17.90 0.32
N TYR A 41 6.76 -17.76 1.30
CA TYR A 41 5.39 -18.27 1.19
C TYR A 41 4.65 -17.70 -0.03
N VAL A 42 4.69 -16.38 -0.24
CA VAL A 42 4.07 -15.72 -1.42
C VAL A 42 4.71 -16.22 -2.72
N CYS A 43 6.03 -16.44 -2.75
CA CYS A 43 6.75 -16.97 -3.90
C CYS A 43 6.28 -18.38 -4.29
N GLU A 44 6.00 -19.25 -3.31
CA GLU A 44 5.55 -20.64 -3.55
C GLU A 44 4.07 -20.76 -3.95
N MET A 45 3.26 -19.71 -3.77
CA MET A 45 1.85 -19.73 -4.17
C MET A 45 1.67 -19.87 -5.70
N PRO A 46 0.55 -20.45 -6.18
CA PRO A 46 0.26 -20.51 -7.61
C PRO A 46 0.22 -19.12 -8.26
N PHE A 47 0.67 -19.01 -9.51
CA PHE A 47 0.69 -17.73 -10.24
C PHE A 47 -0.72 -17.12 -10.44
N ASP A 48 -1.72 -18.00 -10.56
CA ASP A 48 -3.12 -17.62 -10.74
C ASP A 48 -3.85 -17.36 -9.41
N ASP A 49 -3.16 -17.44 -8.27
CA ASP A 49 -3.78 -17.20 -6.97
C ASP A 49 -4.02 -15.69 -6.75
N PHE A 50 -5.29 -15.33 -6.50
CA PHE A 50 -5.71 -13.95 -6.25
C PHE A 50 -4.99 -13.32 -5.05
N ASN A 51 -4.76 -14.08 -3.97
CA ASN A 51 -4.07 -13.57 -2.79
C ASN A 51 -2.59 -13.32 -3.08
N LYS A 52 -1.95 -14.13 -3.93
CA LYS A 52 -0.58 -13.87 -4.40
C LYS A 52 -0.52 -12.57 -5.19
N ARG A 53 -1.40 -12.39 -6.19
CA ARG A 53 -1.48 -11.15 -6.99
C ARG A 53 -1.70 -9.93 -6.09
N ARG A 54 -2.65 -10.02 -5.16
CA ARG A 54 -2.94 -8.96 -4.18
C ARG A 54 -1.76 -8.67 -3.25
N ALA A 55 -1.06 -9.69 -2.78
CA ALA A 55 0.13 -9.52 -1.92
C ALA A 55 1.25 -8.80 -2.66
N ILE A 56 1.56 -9.21 -3.89
CA ILE A 56 2.58 -8.57 -4.73
C ILE A 56 2.26 -7.09 -4.93
N ILE A 57 1.01 -6.77 -5.28
CA ILE A 57 0.57 -5.38 -5.46
C ILE A 57 0.75 -4.58 -4.17
N ASN A 58 0.25 -5.09 -3.04
CA ASN A 58 0.32 -4.36 -1.76
C ASN A 58 1.75 -4.13 -1.26
N ILE A 59 2.68 -5.04 -1.56
CA ILE A 59 4.07 -4.95 -1.11
C ILE A 59 4.87 -4.02 -2.04
N PHE A 60 4.76 -4.26 -3.34
CA PHE A 60 5.68 -3.70 -4.32
C PHE A 60 5.11 -2.49 -5.05
N VAL A 61 3.80 -2.36 -5.25
CA VAL A 61 3.25 -1.23 -6.01
C VAL A 61 3.11 -0.01 -5.11
N GLN A 62 3.76 1.08 -5.48
CA GLN A 62 3.65 2.37 -4.78
C GLN A 62 2.57 3.24 -5.41
N SER A 63 2.59 3.38 -6.74
CA SER A 63 1.59 4.17 -7.48
C SER A 63 1.55 3.79 -8.95
N ILE A 64 0.40 4.03 -9.58
CA ILE A 64 0.19 3.82 -11.02
C ILE A 64 -0.31 5.14 -11.61
N TYR A 65 0.29 5.59 -12.70
CA TYR A 65 -0.15 6.73 -13.49
C TYR A 65 -0.61 6.24 -14.85
N LEU A 66 -1.87 6.48 -15.18
CA LEU A 66 -2.46 6.10 -16.46
C LEU A 66 -2.53 7.32 -17.37
N TYR A 67 -2.09 7.14 -18.61
CA TYR A 67 -2.18 8.10 -19.71
C TYR A 67 -3.06 7.51 -20.82
N ASP A 68 -3.23 8.26 -21.91
CA ASP A 68 -4.11 7.86 -23.02
C ASP A 68 -3.59 6.63 -23.78
N ASP A 69 -2.27 6.47 -23.89
CA ASP A 69 -1.61 5.43 -24.70
C ASP A 69 -0.68 4.50 -23.89
N HIS A 70 -0.36 4.88 -22.65
CA HIS A 70 0.54 4.13 -21.79
C HIS A 70 0.23 4.30 -20.31
N PHE A 71 0.86 3.50 -19.47
CA PHE A 71 0.90 3.75 -18.03
C PHE A 71 2.34 3.68 -17.49
N THR A 72 2.53 4.35 -16.35
CA THR A 72 3.76 4.32 -15.56
C THR A 72 3.49 3.65 -14.22
N LEU A 73 4.32 2.68 -13.86
CA LEU A 73 4.26 1.95 -12.59
C LEU A 73 5.45 2.35 -11.72
N ILE A 74 5.18 2.88 -10.53
CA ILE A 74 6.21 3.11 -9.51
C ILE A 74 6.16 1.99 -8.48
N ILE A 75 7.30 1.35 -8.27
CA ILE A 75 7.48 0.21 -7.39
C ILE A 75 8.32 0.59 -6.17
N ASN A 76 7.89 0.14 -5.00
CA ASN A 76 8.65 0.12 -3.76
C ASN A 76 9.86 -0.80 -3.91
N ALA A 77 11.01 -0.19 -4.18
CA ALA A 77 12.31 -0.86 -4.19
C ALA A 77 13.18 -0.33 -3.04
N SER A 78 13.89 -1.26 -2.38
CA SER A 78 14.78 -1.05 -1.22
C SER A 78 14.86 0.39 -0.67
N LYS A 79 15.83 1.19 -1.13
CA LYS A 79 16.08 2.55 -0.63
C LYS A 79 15.48 3.65 -1.49
N LYS A 80 15.06 3.35 -2.72
CA LYS A 80 14.56 4.33 -3.69
C LYS A 80 13.49 3.66 -4.56
N PRO A 81 12.33 4.31 -4.76
CA PRO A 81 11.34 3.81 -5.69
C PRO A 81 11.92 3.61 -7.09
N LEU A 82 11.47 2.57 -7.79
CA LEU A 82 11.79 2.30 -9.18
C LEU A 82 10.61 2.68 -10.07
N SER A 83 10.83 3.48 -11.10
CA SER A 83 9.80 3.81 -12.11
C SER A 83 9.97 2.89 -13.31
N ILE A 84 8.87 2.31 -13.77
CA ILE A 84 8.76 1.63 -15.06
C ILE A 84 7.81 2.48 -15.89
N ASP A 85 8.35 3.13 -16.91
CA ASP A 85 7.63 4.12 -17.72
C ASP A 85 7.21 3.53 -19.07
N ASN A 86 6.23 4.17 -19.71
CA ASN A 86 5.78 3.88 -21.08
C ASN A 86 5.36 2.42 -21.31
N ILE A 87 4.66 1.80 -20.35
CA ILE A 87 4.10 0.47 -20.56
C ILE A 87 2.87 0.63 -21.47
N PRO A 88 2.86 0.05 -22.69
CA PRO A 88 1.76 0.21 -23.64
C PRO A 88 0.44 -0.34 -23.09
N LEU A 89 -0.69 0.28 -23.42
CA LEU A 89 -2.01 -0.24 -23.06
C LEU A 89 -2.43 -1.44 -23.92
N ASP A 90 -2.00 -1.49 -25.17
CA ASP A 90 -2.30 -2.59 -26.11
C ASP A 90 -1.88 -3.96 -25.55
N ASP A 91 -0.71 -4.02 -24.88
CA ASP A 91 -0.18 -5.23 -24.24
C ASP A 91 -1.07 -5.74 -23.09
N ILE A 92 -1.87 -4.84 -22.50
CA ILE A 92 -2.79 -5.14 -21.40
C ILE A 92 -4.09 -5.71 -21.96
N GLU A 93 -4.62 -5.08 -23.01
CA GLU A 93 -5.88 -5.49 -23.64
C GLU A 93 -5.77 -6.92 -24.18
N GLU A 94 -4.68 -7.26 -24.87
CA GLU A 94 -4.42 -8.62 -25.35
C GLU A 94 -4.40 -9.66 -24.20
N ALA A 95 -3.88 -9.28 -23.03
CA ALA A 95 -3.85 -10.16 -21.87
C ALA A 95 -5.24 -10.42 -21.27
N PHE A 96 -6.19 -9.49 -21.43
CA PHE A 96 -7.56 -9.61 -20.92
C PHE A 96 -8.57 -10.16 -21.94
N GLU A 97 -8.25 -10.18 -23.24
CA GLU A 97 -9.14 -10.66 -24.30
C GLU A 97 -9.49 -12.17 -24.21
N GLY A 98 -8.84 -12.94 -23.33
CA GLY A 98 -9.16 -14.35 -23.04
C GLY A 98 -9.86 -14.63 -21.70
N GLU A 99 -9.90 -13.68 -20.77
CA GLU A 99 -10.53 -13.85 -19.45
C GLU A 99 -12.02 -13.48 -19.51
N ASN A 100 -12.86 -14.42 -19.99
CA ASN A 100 -14.30 -14.31 -19.89
C ASN A 100 -14.76 -14.35 -18.42
N THR A 101 -14.89 -13.16 -17.82
CA THR A 101 -15.89 -12.77 -16.81
C THR A 101 -16.19 -13.77 -15.68
N GLU A 102 -15.55 -13.58 -14.52
CA GLU A 102 -16.33 -13.42 -13.29
C GLU A 102 -16.11 -11.98 -12.80
N THR A 103 -17.04 -11.13 -13.23
CA THR A 103 -17.13 -9.72 -12.84
C THR A 103 -17.43 -9.59 -11.35
N GLU A 104 -16.40 -9.59 -10.51
CA GLU A 104 -16.47 -8.83 -9.26
C GLU A 104 -16.31 -7.36 -9.64
N GLY A 105 -17.45 -6.68 -9.81
CA GLY A 105 -17.54 -5.32 -10.33
C GLY A 105 -16.53 -4.38 -9.70
N CYS A 106 -15.68 -3.79 -10.54
CA CYS A 106 -14.88 -2.63 -10.15
C CYS A 106 -15.80 -1.63 -9.46
N SER A 107 -15.47 -1.23 -8.22
CA SER A 107 -16.21 -0.19 -7.52
C SER A 107 -16.15 1.09 -8.36
N SER A 108 -17.31 1.64 -8.70
CA SER A 108 -17.43 2.94 -9.37
C SER A 108 -17.06 4.06 -8.39
N LEU A 109 -15.77 4.24 -8.13
CA LEU A 109 -15.26 5.43 -7.46
C LEU A 109 -15.32 6.62 -8.43
N MET A 110 -16.53 7.17 -8.58
CA MET A 110 -16.76 8.47 -9.22
C MET A 110 -16.39 9.56 -8.21
N THR A 111 -15.09 9.82 -8.02
CA THR A 111 -14.66 11.10 -7.44
C THR A 111 -14.53 12.09 -8.58
N PRO A 112 -15.38 13.14 -8.65
CA PRO A 112 -15.26 14.17 -9.68
C PRO A 112 -13.89 14.87 -9.55
N ALA A 113 -13.24 15.12 -10.69
CA ALA A 113 -11.97 15.84 -10.75
C ALA A 113 -12.13 17.24 -10.10
N PRO A 114 -11.15 17.70 -9.31
CA PRO A 114 -11.14 19.07 -8.80
C PRO A 114 -11.16 20.07 -9.98
N PRO A 115 -11.93 21.17 -9.89
CA PRO A 115 -11.94 22.19 -10.94
C PRO A 115 -10.55 22.85 -11.05
N LEU A 116 -10.15 23.13 -12.31
CA LEU A 116 -9.00 23.96 -12.67
C LEU A 116 -9.18 25.42 -12.25
#